data_AF-A0A848AUB2-F1
#
_entry.id   AF-A0A848AUB2-F1
#
_cell.length_a   1.000
_cell.length_b   1.000
_cell.length_c   1.000
_cell.angle_alpha   90.00
_cell.angle_beta   90.00
_cell.angle_gamma   90.00
#
_symmetry.space_group_name_H-M   'P 1'
#
loop_
_entity.id
_entity.type
_entity.pdbx_description
1 polymer ?
#
loop_
_entity_poly.entity_id
_entity_poly.type
_entity_poly.pdbx_seq_one_letter_code
_entity_poly.pdbx_strand_id
1 'polypeptide(L)'
;MSVADELTRISAAKADIKRAINAKGGTLVNEKINEYAAAIDNLLPEEFGFRVRFIDYDGTILKTMYIADGESANPPENPQHEGMIFQGWNCGLDDIHGHRDIGAIFTTESGACEFDVRMEIPTGLTVTFYPYIESGTLTIDWGNGSSDEISATGKQTVSFTYADYGTYTIKMKISDGGSWYIPDYFCQGSNGNYYLIAARIADIRQMSSYAFQYKYGLRTISMDRNLTSMGEQIFYECRALVAIVFPDSLTSIGRYSMQYCYGLSRIVFSDSITIIPEQICYNCYTLDGVTFPDGITEIQYGAFQYCHSLSYVHFPNTLTTIREYVFRYCYPLRDVRFPDSLTFLGEYAFNECFSIEEITLPDSITSMGGYVFHTCRNLRRINVPSNWISIPNGFCYRCNSLESIEIPENITYIGDEAFYECYRLTEVRFHADIATIRSGSFRYCRAMRDYYCYRTTPPSLTSSNVFNDIPGSCVIWVPKSTDRTVLTAYKTASNWSNYANYMKEMEE
;
A
#
# COMPACT_ATOMS: atom_id res chain seq x y z
N MET A 1 14.40 -27.75 12.11
CA MET A 1 13.36 -27.12 12.92
C MET A 1 12.77 -26.04 12.05
N SER A 2 11.46 -26.04 11.83
CA SER A 2 10.81 -24.97 11.08
C SER A 2 10.80 -23.69 11.93
N VAL A 3 10.66 -22.52 11.30
CA VAL A 3 10.50 -21.24 12.00
C VAL A 3 9.31 -21.29 12.97
N ALA A 4 8.23 -22.00 12.61
CA ALA A 4 7.07 -22.22 13.45
C ALA A 4 7.38 -23.03 14.74
N ASP A 5 8.30 -23.99 14.67
CA ASP A 5 8.72 -24.78 15.84
C ASP A 5 9.52 -23.91 16.82
N GLU A 6 10.35 -23.00 16.31
CA GLU A 6 11.15 -22.07 17.12
C GLU A 6 10.23 -21.04 17.82
N LEU A 7 9.26 -20.47 17.09
CA LEU A 7 8.25 -19.54 17.61
C LEU A 7 7.44 -20.17 18.75
N THR A 8 6.98 -21.40 18.56
CA THR A 8 6.22 -22.13 19.59
C THR A 8 7.04 -22.31 20.87
N ARG A 9 8.35 -22.56 20.75
CA ARG A 9 9.26 -22.70 21.90
C ARG A 9 9.52 -21.38 22.61
N ILE A 10 9.68 -20.28 21.87
CA ILE A 10 9.85 -18.94 22.43
C ILE A 10 8.59 -18.51 23.19
N SER A 11 7.41 -18.72 22.62
CA SER A 11 6.12 -18.42 23.28
C SER A 11 5.92 -19.26 24.54
N ALA A 12 6.28 -20.54 24.53
CA ALA A 12 6.23 -21.40 25.71
C ALA A 12 7.19 -20.90 26.82
N ALA A 13 8.44 -20.53 26.46
CA ALA A 13 9.42 -20.00 27.40
C ALA A 13 8.96 -18.67 28.04
N LYS A 14 8.32 -17.80 27.25
CA LYS A 14 7.70 -16.56 27.73
C LYS A 14 6.62 -16.82 28.78
N ALA A 15 5.73 -17.78 28.51
CA ALA A 15 4.68 -18.17 29.46
C ALA A 15 5.26 -18.72 30.77
N ASP A 16 6.33 -19.52 30.70
CA ASP A 16 7.04 -20.05 31.87
C ASP A 16 7.70 -18.96 32.70
N ILE A 17 8.37 -18.00 32.06
CA ILE A 17 9.00 -16.88 32.75
C ILE A 17 7.95 -16.01 33.44
N LYS A 18 6.83 -15.70 32.75
CA LYS A 18 5.72 -14.92 33.32
C LYS A 18 5.08 -15.61 34.53
N ARG A 19 4.91 -16.93 34.49
CA ARG A 19 4.47 -17.74 35.64
C ARG A 19 5.45 -17.66 36.81
N ALA A 20 6.74 -17.84 36.55
CA ALA A 20 7.79 -17.80 37.59
C ALA A 20 7.91 -16.41 38.25
N ILE A 21 7.69 -15.36 37.45
CA ILE A 21 7.67 -13.98 37.88
C ILE A 21 6.48 -13.72 38.83
N ASN A 22 5.25 -14.05 38.42
CA ASN A 22 4.03 -13.81 39.21
C ASN A 22 4.02 -14.57 40.55
N ALA A 23 4.75 -15.69 40.64
CA ALA A 23 4.86 -16.48 41.87
C ALA A 23 5.67 -15.80 43.00
N LYS A 24 6.41 -14.70 42.74
CA LYS A 24 7.35 -14.08 43.70
C LYS A 24 6.82 -12.87 44.51
N GLY A 25 5.55 -12.49 44.34
CA GLY A 25 4.74 -11.55 45.15
C GLY A 25 5.40 -10.50 46.06
N GLY A 26 5.15 -9.22 45.78
CA GLY A 26 5.39 -8.06 46.67
C GLY A 26 5.21 -6.73 45.93
N THR A 27 4.79 -5.63 46.56
CA THR A 27 4.33 -4.41 45.84
C THR A 27 5.41 -3.76 44.95
N LEU A 28 6.64 -3.62 45.45
CA LEU A 28 7.79 -3.13 44.67
C LEU A 28 8.32 -4.17 43.66
N VAL A 29 8.08 -5.45 43.95
CA VAL A 29 8.43 -6.57 43.08
C VAL A 29 7.46 -6.61 41.89
N ASN A 30 6.17 -6.36 42.09
CA ASN A 30 5.15 -6.31 41.06
C ASN A 30 5.39 -5.20 40.02
N GLU A 31 5.88 -4.02 40.43
CA GLU A 31 6.25 -2.95 39.49
C GLU A 31 7.40 -3.36 38.57
N LYS A 32 8.50 -3.90 39.14
CA LYS A 32 9.62 -4.45 38.34
C LYS A 32 9.22 -5.67 37.51
N ILE A 33 8.32 -6.51 38.03
CA ILE A 33 7.75 -7.65 37.33
C ILE A 33 6.99 -7.21 36.09
N ASN A 34 6.17 -6.15 36.19
CA ASN A 34 5.45 -5.59 35.06
C ASN A 34 6.41 -4.98 34.04
N GLU A 35 7.48 -4.32 34.51
CA GLU A 35 8.56 -3.80 33.66
C GLU A 35 9.29 -4.93 32.90
N TYR A 36 9.65 -6.03 33.59
CA TYR A 36 10.28 -7.19 32.96
C TYR A 36 9.32 -7.97 32.05
N ALA A 37 8.04 -8.08 32.40
CA ALA A 37 7.02 -8.70 31.54
C ALA A 37 6.82 -7.90 30.25
N ALA A 38 6.79 -6.55 30.34
CA ALA A 38 6.76 -5.68 29.17
C ALA A 38 8.04 -5.79 28.32
N ALA A 39 9.22 -5.90 28.95
CA ALA A 39 10.47 -6.16 28.25
C ALA A 39 10.49 -7.52 27.56
N ILE A 40 9.87 -8.55 28.16
CA ILE A 40 9.72 -9.89 27.57
C ILE A 40 8.67 -9.92 26.45
N ASP A 41 7.59 -9.14 26.55
CA ASP A 41 6.65 -8.94 25.45
C ASP A 41 7.34 -8.30 24.23
N ASN A 42 8.38 -7.47 24.46
CA ASN A 42 9.24 -6.89 23.43
C ASN A 42 10.39 -7.80 22.95
N LEU A 43 10.48 -9.05 23.44
CA LEU A 43 11.54 -10.00 23.04
C LEU A 43 11.24 -10.74 21.73
N LEU A 44 10.08 -10.55 21.08
CA LEU A 44 9.92 -10.97 19.69
C LEU A 44 10.62 -9.93 18.81
N PRO A 45 11.74 -10.27 18.15
CA PRO A 45 12.32 -9.37 17.16
C PRO A 45 11.28 -9.05 16.06
N GLU A 46 11.48 -7.95 15.34
CA GLU A 46 10.69 -7.59 14.14
C GLU A 46 10.50 -8.75 13.16
N GLU A 47 11.38 -9.73 13.20
CA GLU A 47 11.42 -10.91 12.35
C GLU A 47 10.37 -11.99 12.72
N PHE A 48 9.72 -11.94 13.89
CA PHE A 48 8.99 -13.08 14.46
C PHE A 48 7.53 -12.81 14.88
N GLY A 49 7.01 -11.59 14.75
CA GLY A 49 5.63 -11.26 15.12
C GLY A 49 4.99 -10.18 14.25
N PHE A 50 3.66 -10.07 14.30
CA PHE A 50 2.92 -9.03 13.60
C PHE A 50 3.04 -7.70 14.32
N ARG A 51 3.53 -6.68 13.61
CA ARG A 51 3.56 -5.30 14.09
C ARG A 51 2.13 -4.75 14.18
N VAL A 52 1.73 -4.33 15.37
CA VAL A 52 0.47 -3.62 15.62
C VAL A 52 0.77 -2.20 16.12
N ARG A 53 0.20 -1.19 15.47
CA ARG A 53 0.32 0.22 15.87
C ARG A 53 -1.04 0.79 16.24
N PHE A 54 -1.14 1.41 17.41
CA PHE A 54 -2.28 2.22 17.81
C PHE A 54 -2.01 3.68 17.43
N ILE A 55 -2.92 4.27 16.66
CA ILE A 55 -2.74 5.55 15.98
C ILE A 55 -3.92 6.46 16.33
N ASP A 56 -3.63 7.70 16.70
CA ASP A 56 -4.63 8.74 16.94
C ASP A 56 -5.14 9.34 15.62
N TYR A 57 -6.26 10.07 15.64
CA TYR A 57 -6.89 10.63 14.43
C TYR A 57 -5.99 11.62 13.67
N ASP A 58 -5.03 12.25 14.36
CA ASP A 58 -4.05 13.18 13.79
C ASP A 58 -2.78 12.49 13.26
N GLY A 59 -2.72 11.15 13.38
CA GLY A 59 -1.60 10.32 12.94
C GLY A 59 -0.58 10.02 14.04
N THR A 60 -0.71 10.56 15.25
CA THR A 60 0.21 10.26 16.35
C THR A 60 0.21 8.76 16.66
N ILE A 61 1.40 8.13 16.67
CA ILE A 61 1.52 6.73 17.10
C ILE A 61 1.51 6.71 18.63
N LEU A 62 0.45 6.15 19.21
CA LEU A 62 0.23 6.05 20.65
C LEU A 62 0.98 4.86 21.26
N LYS A 63 1.06 3.74 20.53
CA LYS A 63 1.75 2.51 20.95
C LYS A 63 2.11 1.66 19.74
N THR A 64 3.29 1.02 19.77
CA THR A 64 3.65 -0.06 18.84
C THR A 64 3.93 -1.32 19.66
N MET A 65 3.46 -2.46 19.20
CA MET A 65 3.73 -3.77 19.80
C MET A 65 3.88 -4.85 18.72
N TYR A 66 4.47 -5.98 19.09
CA TYR A 66 4.59 -7.16 18.25
C TYR A 66 3.87 -8.31 18.95
N ILE A 67 2.98 -8.99 18.22
CA ILE A 67 2.18 -10.11 18.74
C ILE A 67 2.37 -11.34 17.86
N ALA A 68 2.17 -12.52 18.43
CA ALA A 68 2.15 -13.74 17.64
C ALA A 68 0.84 -13.88 16.85
N ASP A 69 0.82 -14.78 15.88
CA ASP A 69 -0.37 -15.13 15.10
C ASP A 69 -1.52 -15.60 16.01
N GLY A 70 -2.72 -15.05 15.79
CA GLY A 70 -3.93 -15.34 16.57
C GLY A 70 -3.98 -14.70 17.96
N GLU A 71 -2.98 -13.91 18.36
CA GLU A 71 -3.01 -13.19 19.65
C GLU A 71 -3.86 -11.91 19.56
N SER A 72 -4.34 -11.46 20.74
CA SER A 72 -5.00 -10.17 20.89
C SER A 72 -4.00 -9.03 21.11
N ALA A 73 -4.27 -7.87 20.52
CA ALA A 73 -3.56 -6.63 20.79
C ALA A 73 -4.10 -5.95 22.06
N ASN A 74 -3.18 -5.53 22.93
CA ASN A 74 -3.53 -4.78 24.14
C ASN A 74 -3.40 -3.27 23.88
N PRO A 75 -4.49 -2.48 23.91
CA PRO A 75 -4.44 -1.05 23.60
C PRO A 75 -3.70 -0.23 24.66
N PRO A 76 -3.21 0.98 24.33
CA PRO A 76 -2.77 1.97 25.31
C PRO A 76 -3.96 2.53 26.11
N GLU A 77 -3.68 3.47 27.02
CA GLU A 77 -4.72 4.30 27.63
C GLU A 77 -5.51 5.05 26.55
N ASN A 78 -6.81 5.25 26.78
CA ASN A 78 -7.68 5.90 25.81
C ASN A 78 -7.23 7.35 25.57
N PRO A 79 -6.94 7.75 24.31
CA PRO A 79 -6.54 9.11 24.00
C PRO A 79 -7.63 10.12 24.39
N GLN A 80 -7.22 11.29 24.87
CA GLN A 80 -8.12 12.35 25.35
C GLN A 80 -7.90 13.63 24.55
N HIS A 81 -8.98 14.21 24.04
CA HIS A 81 -8.96 15.47 23.28
C HIS A 81 -10.11 16.37 23.70
N GLU A 82 -9.87 17.68 23.76
CA GLU A 82 -10.87 18.65 24.18
C GLU A 82 -12.07 18.68 23.21
N GLY A 83 -13.27 18.48 23.77
CA GLY A 83 -14.53 18.45 23.03
C GLY A 83 -14.74 17.20 22.18
N MET A 84 -14.02 16.10 22.46
CA MET A 84 -14.14 14.83 21.73
C MET A 84 -14.33 13.66 22.70
N ILE A 85 -15.19 12.72 22.33
CA ILE A 85 -15.48 11.50 23.09
C ILE A 85 -14.91 10.31 22.33
N PHE A 86 -14.01 9.55 22.96
CA PHE A 86 -13.44 8.34 22.38
C PHE A 86 -14.51 7.23 22.25
N GLN A 87 -14.66 6.71 21.02
CA GLN A 87 -15.63 5.67 20.62
C GLN A 87 -14.98 4.30 20.44
N GLY A 88 -13.76 4.11 20.93
CA GLY A 88 -12.98 2.90 20.72
C GLY A 88 -12.11 2.94 19.47
N TRP A 89 -11.59 1.76 19.12
CA TRP A 89 -10.68 1.55 18.00
C TRP A 89 -11.45 1.14 16.74
N ASN A 90 -10.92 1.49 15.57
CA ASN A 90 -11.58 1.26 14.27
C ASN A 90 -11.54 -0.20 13.78
N CYS A 91 -11.26 -1.17 14.66
CA CYS A 91 -11.26 -2.59 14.34
C CYS A 91 -11.36 -3.45 15.60
N GLY A 92 -11.57 -4.77 15.40
CA GLY A 92 -11.39 -5.76 16.45
C GLY A 92 -9.91 -5.83 16.92
N LEU A 93 -9.70 -6.17 18.19
CA LEU A 93 -8.38 -6.28 18.80
C LEU A 93 -7.95 -7.74 19.06
N ASP A 94 -8.84 -8.69 18.83
CA ASP A 94 -8.62 -10.11 19.09
C ASP A 94 -8.32 -10.86 17.78
N ASP A 95 -7.64 -12.00 17.89
CA ASP A 95 -7.42 -12.95 16.78
C ASP A 95 -6.70 -12.33 15.55
N ILE A 96 -5.56 -11.66 15.79
CA ILE A 96 -4.84 -10.93 14.73
C ILE A 96 -3.90 -11.86 13.96
N HIS A 97 -4.07 -11.90 12.64
CA HIS A 97 -3.32 -12.76 11.70
C HIS A 97 -2.42 -11.98 10.72
N GLY A 98 -2.12 -10.72 11.01
CA GLY A 98 -1.38 -9.83 10.11
C GLY A 98 -0.88 -8.56 10.79
N HIS A 99 0.04 -7.86 10.14
CA HIS A 99 0.42 -6.50 10.55
C HIS A 99 -0.83 -5.62 10.55
N ARG A 100 -0.96 -4.74 11.54
CA ARG A 100 -2.19 -3.94 11.72
C ARG A 100 -1.89 -2.52 12.18
N ASP A 101 -2.54 -1.57 11.52
CA ASP A 101 -2.63 -0.19 11.98
C ASP A 101 -4.06 0.02 12.50
N ILE A 102 -4.18 0.46 13.76
CA ILE A 102 -5.43 0.54 14.51
C ILE A 102 -5.66 1.99 14.90
N GLY A 103 -6.75 2.58 14.41
CA GLY A 103 -7.04 3.99 14.54
C GLY A 103 -8.04 4.30 15.66
N ALA A 104 -7.80 5.37 16.40
CA ALA A 104 -8.75 5.88 17.39
C ALA A 104 -9.93 6.59 16.70
N ILE A 105 -11.15 6.24 17.10
CA ILE A 105 -12.37 6.86 16.61
C ILE A 105 -12.95 7.77 17.69
N PHE A 106 -13.40 8.94 17.27
CA PHE A 106 -14.00 9.93 18.15
C PHE A 106 -15.31 10.45 17.60
N THR A 107 -16.19 10.84 18.50
CA THR A 107 -17.40 11.62 18.20
C THR A 107 -17.43 12.87 19.11
N THR A 108 -18.47 13.67 19.03
CA THR A 108 -18.69 14.85 19.91
C THR A 108 -19.78 14.55 20.95
N GLU A 109 -20.47 15.55 21.49
CA GLU A 109 -21.53 15.32 22.48
C GLU A 109 -22.61 14.37 21.90
N SER A 110 -23.00 13.36 22.68
CA SER A 110 -23.79 12.23 22.20
C SER A 110 -25.11 12.64 21.52
N GLY A 111 -25.32 12.20 20.26
CA GLY A 111 -26.60 12.25 19.56
C GLY A 111 -26.88 13.54 18.80
N ALA A 112 -25.84 14.34 18.51
CA ALA A 112 -25.94 15.56 17.75
C ALA A 112 -25.18 15.43 16.43
N CYS A 113 -25.90 15.55 15.31
CA CYS A 113 -25.30 15.59 13.97
C CYS A 113 -24.48 16.87 13.83
N GLU A 114 -23.19 16.76 14.09
CA GLU A 114 -22.27 17.86 14.33
C GLU A 114 -21.12 17.88 13.32
N PHE A 115 -20.79 19.10 12.92
CA PHE A 115 -19.67 19.37 12.05
C PHE A 115 -18.94 20.62 12.52
N ASP A 116 -17.77 20.40 13.11
CA ASP A 116 -16.91 21.47 13.60
C ASP A 116 -15.77 21.69 12.64
N VAL A 117 -15.56 22.95 12.25
CA VAL A 117 -14.40 23.34 11.46
C VAL A 117 -13.61 24.43 12.11
N ARG A 118 -12.30 24.23 12.13
CA ARG A 118 -11.34 25.26 12.51
C ARG A 118 -10.80 25.91 11.25
N MET A 119 -10.96 27.22 11.14
CA MET A 119 -10.55 28.00 9.98
C MET A 119 -9.67 29.19 10.37
N GLU A 120 -8.68 29.51 9.54
CA GLU A 120 -7.89 30.75 9.67
C GLU A 120 -8.41 31.79 8.67
N ILE A 121 -9.18 32.75 9.16
CA ILE A 121 -10.01 33.61 8.33
C ILE A 121 -9.34 34.99 8.20
N PRO A 122 -9.04 35.47 6.97
CA PRO A 122 -8.62 36.84 6.72
C PRO A 122 -9.70 37.88 7.01
N THR A 123 -9.26 39.09 7.36
CA THR A 123 -10.12 40.28 7.49
C THR A 123 -11.00 40.46 6.24
N GLY A 124 -12.31 40.58 6.46
CA GLY A 124 -13.29 40.83 5.41
C GLY A 124 -13.65 39.61 4.56
N LEU A 125 -13.19 38.40 4.90
CA LEU A 125 -13.56 37.19 4.16
C LEU A 125 -14.99 36.76 4.50
N THR A 126 -15.79 36.49 3.47
CA THR A 126 -17.04 35.75 3.60
C THR A 126 -16.76 34.27 3.48
N VAL A 127 -17.17 33.49 4.47
CA VAL A 127 -17.16 32.03 4.43
C VAL A 127 -18.56 31.54 4.10
N THR A 128 -18.67 30.62 3.15
CA THR A 128 -19.92 30.04 2.69
C THR A 128 -19.91 28.52 2.86
N PHE A 129 -21.01 27.97 3.38
CA PHE A 129 -21.27 26.54 3.42
C PHE A 129 -22.57 26.20 2.67
N TYR A 130 -22.69 24.93 2.25
CA TYR A 130 -23.79 24.46 1.40
C TYR A 130 -24.61 23.29 1.98
N PRO A 131 -24.92 23.28 3.30
CA PRO A 131 -25.46 22.10 3.97
C PRO A 131 -26.73 21.59 3.29
N TYR A 132 -26.87 20.27 3.15
CA TYR A 132 -28.12 19.67 2.68
C TYR A 132 -28.91 19.12 3.85
N ILE A 133 -29.94 19.84 4.30
CA ILE A 133 -30.73 19.47 5.47
C ILE A 133 -31.82 18.50 5.04
N GLU A 134 -31.81 17.26 5.56
CA GLU A 134 -32.89 16.30 5.29
C GLU A 134 -34.07 16.52 6.24
N SER A 135 -33.76 16.76 7.52
CA SER A 135 -34.73 16.96 8.60
C SER A 135 -34.07 17.66 9.79
N GLY A 136 -34.89 18.13 10.73
CA GLY A 136 -34.44 18.87 11.90
C GLY A 136 -34.12 20.33 11.58
N THR A 137 -33.48 20.99 12.55
CA THR A 137 -33.07 22.39 12.45
C THR A 137 -31.56 22.48 12.55
N LEU A 138 -30.93 23.08 11.54
CA LEU A 138 -29.51 23.36 11.52
C LEU A 138 -29.22 24.65 12.29
N THR A 139 -28.42 24.54 13.33
CA THR A 139 -27.82 25.67 14.04
C THR A 139 -26.38 25.82 13.62
N ILE A 140 -25.94 27.06 13.43
CA ILE A 140 -24.56 27.39 13.07
C ILE A 140 -24.05 28.41 14.08
N ASP A 141 -23.08 28.04 14.91
CA ASP A 141 -22.28 28.97 15.69
C ASP A 141 -21.07 29.36 14.85
N TRP A 142 -20.96 30.65 14.51
CA TRP A 142 -19.88 31.19 13.68
C TRP A 142 -18.57 31.40 14.46
N GLY A 143 -18.51 31.05 15.74
CA GLY A 143 -17.29 31.10 16.55
C GLY A 143 -16.85 32.52 16.94
N ASN A 144 -17.71 33.51 16.71
CA ASN A 144 -17.51 34.92 17.06
C ASN A 144 -18.63 35.48 17.96
N GLY A 145 -19.46 34.59 18.51
CA GLY A 145 -20.64 34.94 19.32
C GLY A 145 -21.91 35.19 18.53
N SER A 146 -21.88 35.10 17.19
CA SER A 146 -23.08 35.11 16.34
C SER A 146 -23.48 33.69 15.93
N SER A 147 -24.78 33.51 15.68
CA SER A 147 -25.33 32.22 15.28
C SER A 147 -26.50 32.38 14.30
N ASP A 148 -26.66 31.40 13.42
CA ASP A 148 -27.83 31.25 12.55
C ASP A 148 -28.62 29.98 12.87
N GLU A 149 -29.91 29.98 12.55
CA GLU A 149 -30.80 28.83 12.68
C GLU A 149 -31.62 28.65 11.39
N ILE A 150 -31.64 27.43 10.86
CA ILE A 150 -32.23 27.11 9.57
C ILE A 150 -33.05 25.84 9.68
N SER A 151 -34.37 25.97 9.51
CA SER A 151 -35.33 24.86 9.55
C SER A 151 -35.84 24.46 8.16
N ALA A 152 -35.31 25.07 7.09
CA ALA A 152 -35.66 24.73 5.72
C ALA A 152 -34.89 23.49 5.25
N THR A 153 -35.61 22.51 4.68
CA THR A 153 -35.00 21.30 4.11
C THR A 153 -34.41 21.55 2.72
N GLY A 154 -33.53 20.65 2.27
CA GLY A 154 -32.81 20.73 1.00
C GLY A 154 -31.46 21.45 1.09
N LYS A 155 -30.86 21.73 -0.08
CA LYS A 155 -29.57 22.43 -0.18
C LYS A 155 -29.73 23.88 0.25
N GLN A 156 -29.07 24.25 1.34
CA GLN A 156 -29.01 25.62 1.83
C GLN A 156 -27.71 26.30 1.38
N THR A 157 -27.70 27.63 1.43
CA THR A 157 -26.47 28.43 1.30
C THR A 157 -26.41 29.35 2.51
N VAL A 158 -25.38 29.17 3.32
CA VAL A 158 -25.20 29.89 4.58
C VAL A 158 -23.87 30.61 4.52
N SER A 159 -23.81 31.86 4.97
CA SER A 159 -22.60 32.66 4.81
C SER A 159 -22.44 33.68 5.92
N PHE A 160 -21.20 33.88 6.33
CA PHE A 160 -20.84 34.89 7.31
C PHE A 160 -19.56 35.62 6.90
N THR A 161 -19.51 36.93 7.11
CA THR A 161 -18.35 37.77 6.81
C THR A 161 -17.64 38.17 8.09
N TYR A 162 -16.39 37.74 8.23
CA TYR A 162 -15.57 38.03 9.41
C TYR A 162 -14.87 39.38 9.25
N ALA A 163 -15.08 40.29 10.20
CA ALA A 163 -14.44 41.61 10.19
C ALA A 163 -12.94 41.52 10.53
N ASP A 164 -12.56 40.61 11.42
CA ASP A 164 -11.21 40.53 11.96
C ASP A 164 -10.47 39.26 11.50
N TYR A 165 -9.16 39.37 11.32
CA TYR A 165 -8.31 38.21 11.10
C TYR A 165 -8.27 37.36 12.37
N GLY A 166 -8.45 36.05 12.24
CA GLY A 166 -8.38 35.16 13.39
C GLY A 166 -8.58 33.69 13.06
N THR A 167 -8.41 32.86 14.08
CA THR A 167 -8.79 31.44 14.01
C THR A 167 -10.16 31.27 14.66
N TYR A 168 -11.11 30.75 13.90
CA TYR A 168 -12.49 30.55 14.34
C TYR A 168 -12.84 29.07 14.29
N THR A 169 -13.58 28.61 15.30
CA THR A 169 -14.22 27.29 15.30
C THR A 169 -15.69 27.50 14.99
N ILE A 170 -16.10 27.08 13.79
CA ILE A 170 -17.50 27.15 13.35
C ILE A 170 -18.12 25.80 13.66
N LYS A 171 -19.21 25.80 14.42
CA LYS A 171 -19.92 24.59 14.82
C LYS A 171 -21.27 24.53 14.14
N MET A 172 -21.53 23.46 13.43
CA MET A 172 -22.82 23.20 12.80
C MET A 172 -23.46 22.01 13.46
N LYS A 173 -24.70 22.15 13.92
CA LYS A 173 -25.43 21.10 14.64
C LYS A 173 -26.85 20.99 14.14
N ILE A 174 -27.29 19.79 13.77
CA ILE A 174 -28.71 19.50 13.54
C ILE A 174 -29.35 18.96 14.83
N SER A 175 -30.47 19.57 15.24
CA SER A 175 -31.29 19.14 16.37
C SER A 175 -32.30 18.03 16.00
N ASP A 176 -32.97 17.47 17.01
CA ASP A 176 -34.17 16.64 16.89
C ASP A 176 -34.00 15.29 16.19
N GLY A 177 -32.79 14.72 16.21
CA GLY A 177 -32.49 13.45 15.53
C GLY A 177 -32.54 13.56 14.01
N GLY A 178 -32.43 14.79 13.48
CA GLY A 178 -32.32 15.04 12.05
C GLY A 178 -30.98 14.61 11.47
N SER A 179 -30.93 14.46 10.15
CA SER A 179 -29.71 14.10 9.41
C SER A 179 -29.40 15.10 8.31
N TRP A 180 -28.12 15.23 8.01
CA TRP A 180 -27.63 15.87 6.81
C TRP A 180 -26.37 15.16 6.31
N TYR A 181 -25.99 15.45 5.07
CA TYR A 181 -24.74 15.00 4.50
C TYR A 181 -23.88 16.20 4.12
N ILE A 182 -22.56 15.99 4.10
CA ILE A 182 -21.63 17.03 3.64
C ILE A 182 -21.71 17.06 2.10
N PRO A 183 -22.15 18.19 1.51
CA PRO A 183 -22.30 18.36 0.07
C PRO A 183 -20.94 18.47 -0.64
N ASP A 184 -20.98 18.56 -1.96
CA ASP A 184 -19.85 18.91 -2.80
C ASP A 184 -19.29 20.31 -2.52
N TYR A 185 -17.97 20.46 -2.64
CA TYR A 185 -17.25 21.72 -2.48
C TYR A 185 -17.58 22.48 -1.21
N PHE A 186 -17.81 21.75 -0.12
CA PHE A 186 -18.20 22.30 1.15
C PHE A 186 -17.13 23.28 1.67
N CYS A 187 -17.55 24.37 2.34
CA CYS A 187 -16.68 25.41 2.93
C CYS A 187 -15.85 26.20 1.90
N GLN A 188 -16.33 27.35 1.43
CA GLN A 188 -15.66 28.22 0.47
C GLN A 188 -15.47 29.64 1.00
N GLY A 189 -14.30 30.25 0.74
CA GLY A 189 -14.10 31.69 0.94
C GLY A 189 -14.55 32.51 -0.29
N SER A 190 -15.02 33.74 -0.10
CA SER A 190 -15.47 34.62 -1.20
C SER A 190 -14.39 34.98 -2.24
N ASN A 191 -13.11 34.75 -1.92
CA ASN A 191 -12.00 34.90 -2.85
C ASN A 191 -11.58 33.59 -3.55
N GLY A 192 -12.37 32.52 -3.41
CA GLY A 192 -12.11 31.21 -4.01
C GLY A 192 -11.06 30.37 -3.28
N ASN A 193 -10.45 30.89 -2.22
CA ASN A 193 -9.49 30.15 -1.40
C ASN A 193 -10.18 29.36 -0.28
N TYR A 194 -9.45 28.38 0.25
CA TYR A 194 -9.90 27.48 1.31
C TYR A 194 -9.03 27.65 2.55
N TYR A 195 -9.67 27.99 3.67
CA TYR A 195 -9.01 28.34 4.94
C TYR A 195 -9.20 27.29 6.04
N LEU A 196 -9.74 26.13 5.66
CA LEU A 196 -10.00 25.02 6.56
C LEU A 196 -8.68 24.41 7.03
N ILE A 197 -8.52 24.25 8.35
CA ILE A 197 -7.32 23.68 8.97
C ILE A 197 -7.61 22.35 9.66
N ALA A 198 -8.79 22.23 10.28
CA ALA A 198 -9.22 20.97 10.89
C ALA A 198 -10.73 20.81 10.76
N ALA A 199 -11.19 19.57 10.66
CA ALA A 199 -12.61 19.23 10.65
C ALA A 199 -12.89 18.09 11.63
N ARG A 200 -14.06 18.12 12.27
CA ARG A 200 -14.61 17.02 13.07
C ARG A 200 -15.99 16.71 12.54
N ILE A 201 -16.26 15.44 12.30
CA ILE A 201 -17.51 14.93 11.73
C ILE A 201 -18.10 13.95 12.74
N ALA A 202 -19.29 14.26 13.26
CA ALA A 202 -20.01 13.43 14.21
C ALA A 202 -21.48 13.24 13.76
N ASP A 203 -21.98 12.01 13.88
CA ASP A 203 -23.35 11.62 13.54
C ASP A 203 -23.75 11.94 12.07
N ILE A 204 -22.78 12.08 11.14
CA ILE A 204 -23.01 12.33 9.71
C ILE A 204 -22.84 11.03 8.92
N ARG A 205 -23.88 10.64 8.16
CA ARG A 205 -23.93 9.34 7.48
C ARG A 205 -23.10 9.24 6.20
N GLN A 206 -22.96 10.35 5.47
CA GLN A 206 -22.38 10.35 4.12
C GLN A 206 -21.65 11.65 3.81
N MET A 207 -20.58 11.53 3.01
CA MET A 207 -19.94 12.65 2.32
C MET A 207 -20.14 12.51 0.81
N SER A 208 -20.64 13.58 0.17
CA SER A 208 -20.74 13.66 -1.29
C SER A 208 -19.36 13.74 -1.94
N SER A 209 -19.28 13.42 -3.22
CA SER A 209 -18.05 13.64 -4.01
C SER A 209 -17.60 15.09 -3.89
N TYR A 210 -16.28 15.31 -3.90
CA TYR A 210 -15.64 16.64 -3.84
C TYR A 210 -15.84 17.43 -2.54
N ALA A 211 -16.39 16.83 -1.47
CA ALA A 211 -16.75 17.53 -0.24
C ALA A 211 -15.61 18.40 0.34
N PHE A 212 -14.40 17.85 0.46
CA PHE A 212 -13.22 18.54 0.96
C PHE A 212 -12.17 18.79 -0.13
N GLN A 213 -12.57 18.84 -1.40
CA GLN A 213 -11.62 19.07 -2.48
C GLN A 213 -10.93 20.44 -2.31
N TYR A 214 -9.64 20.50 -2.62
CA TYR A 214 -8.78 21.70 -2.60
C TYR A 214 -8.64 22.37 -1.23
N LYS A 215 -8.95 21.66 -0.13
CA LYS A 215 -8.71 22.18 1.22
C LYS A 215 -7.22 22.10 1.56
N TYR A 216 -6.42 22.92 0.89
CA TYR A 216 -4.96 22.90 0.94
C TYR A 216 -4.40 23.01 2.36
N GLY A 217 -5.11 23.72 3.25
CA GLY A 217 -4.74 23.90 4.65
C GLY A 217 -5.24 22.83 5.62
N LEU A 218 -6.11 21.90 5.18
CA LEU A 218 -6.70 20.89 6.07
C LEU A 218 -5.60 19.94 6.55
N ARG A 219 -5.31 19.93 7.85
CA ARG A 219 -4.25 19.13 8.48
C ARG A 219 -4.77 17.85 9.11
N THR A 220 -5.93 17.92 9.76
CA THR A 220 -6.50 16.81 10.52
C THR A 220 -7.99 16.73 10.29
N ILE A 221 -8.52 15.51 10.21
CA ILE A 221 -9.94 15.25 10.18
C ILE A 221 -10.30 14.07 11.08
N SER A 222 -11.31 14.24 11.92
CA SER A 222 -11.89 13.15 12.73
C SER A 222 -13.25 12.76 12.19
N MET A 223 -13.50 11.46 12.07
CA MET A 223 -14.75 10.88 11.58
C MET A 223 -15.24 9.83 12.57
N ASP A 224 -16.54 9.80 12.84
CA ASP A 224 -17.14 8.85 13.77
C ASP A 224 -17.78 7.63 13.06
N ARG A 225 -18.35 6.71 13.85
CA ARG A 225 -18.95 5.45 13.39
C ARG A 225 -20.29 5.60 12.67
N ASN A 226 -20.79 6.82 12.49
CA ASN A 226 -22.03 7.02 11.72
C ASN A 226 -21.75 7.16 10.23
N LEU A 227 -20.51 7.51 9.86
CA LEU A 227 -20.11 7.64 8.47
C LEU A 227 -20.04 6.26 7.80
N THR A 228 -20.90 6.02 6.80
CA THR A 228 -21.03 4.73 6.13
C THR A 228 -20.58 4.74 4.67
N SER A 229 -20.56 5.91 4.03
CA SER A 229 -20.16 6.05 2.63
C SER A 229 -19.51 7.39 2.30
N MET A 230 -18.64 7.35 1.30
CA MET A 230 -17.80 8.44 0.85
C MET A 230 -17.74 8.46 -0.68
N GLY A 231 -18.16 9.58 -1.28
CA GLY A 231 -18.03 9.84 -2.72
C GLY A 231 -16.58 9.98 -3.21
N GLU A 232 -16.43 10.34 -4.48
CA GLU A 232 -15.13 10.46 -5.16
C GLU A 232 -14.41 11.77 -4.83
N GLN A 233 -13.07 11.78 -4.91
CA GLN A 233 -12.25 13.00 -4.78
C GLN A 233 -12.52 13.82 -3.51
N ILE A 234 -12.89 13.18 -2.39
CA ILE A 234 -13.28 13.91 -1.18
C ILE A 234 -12.17 14.80 -0.66
N PHE A 235 -10.94 14.31 -0.52
CA PHE A 235 -9.76 15.06 -0.06
C PHE A 235 -8.78 15.34 -1.19
N TYR A 236 -9.23 15.36 -2.45
CA TYR A 236 -8.35 15.64 -3.58
C TYR A 236 -7.66 17.00 -3.38
N GLU A 237 -6.33 17.02 -3.49
CA GLU A 237 -5.47 18.18 -3.25
C GLU A 237 -5.55 18.77 -1.81
N CYS A 238 -5.90 17.97 -0.79
CA CYS A 238 -5.72 18.34 0.62
C CYS A 238 -4.24 18.23 1.03
N ARG A 239 -3.42 19.12 0.48
CA ARG A 239 -1.94 19.06 0.52
C ARG A 239 -1.34 19.00 1.92
N ALA A 240 -1.99 19.60 2.92
CA ALA A 240 -1.51 19.64 4.30
C ALA A 240 -2.03 18.49 5.18
N LEU A 241 -2.90 17.61 4.67
CA LEU A 241 -3.53 16.54 5.44
C LEU A 241 -2.44 15.57 5.90
N VAL A 242 -2.27 15.40 7.21
CA VAL A 242 -1.15 14.64 7.79
C VAL A 242 -1.49 13.17 7.91
N ALA A 243 -2.72 12.87 8.36
CA ALA A 243 -3.21 11.54 8.58
C ALA A 243 -4.72 11.45 8.36
N ILE A 244 -5.19 10.23 8.12
CA ILE A 244 -6.61 9.92 8.07
C ILE A 244 -6.87 8.55 8.69
N VAL A 245 -7.87 8.50 9.56
CA VAL A 245 -8.38 7.27 10.18
C VAL A 245 -9.81 7.07 9.71
N PHE A 246 -10.06 5.99 8.98
CA PHE A 246 -11.41 5.63 8.53
C PHE A 246 -12.13 4.80 9.62
N PRO A 247 -13.38 5.13 9.95
CA PRO A 247 -14.18 4.36 10.90
C PRO A 247 -14.57 3.01 10.28
N ASP A 248 -14.71 1.98 11.12
CA ASP A 248 -15.13 0.63 10.69
C ASP A 248 -16.56 0.56 10.17
N SER A 249 -17.37 1.58 10.39
CA SER A 249 -18.68 1.74 9.75
C SER A 249 -18.59 2.02 8.25
N LEU A 250 -17.43 2.48 7.76
CA LEU A 250 -17.24 2.87 6.38
C LEU A 250 -17.09 1.64 5.49
N THR A 251 -18.05 1.45 4.58
CA THR A 251 -18.11 0.28 3.68
C THR A 251 -17.61 0.56 2.27
N SER A 252 -17.44 1.83 1.91
CA SER A 252 -16.86 2.23 0.62
C SER A 252 -16.15 3.58 0.70
N ILE A 253 -15.06 3.70 -0.05
CA ILE A 253 -14.30 4.94 -0.27
C ILE A 253 -14.31 5.20 -1.78
N GLY A 254 -14.68 6.41 -2.21
CA GLY A 254 -14.65 6.76 -3.63
C GLY A 254 -13.23 6.84 -4.19
N ARG A 255 -13.09 6.63 -5.51
CA ARG A 255 -11.82 6.79 -6.24
C ARG A 255 -11.23 8.19 -6.09
N TYR A 256 -9.91 8.28 -6.25
CA TYR A 256 -9.13 9.53 -6.21
C TYR A 256 -9.25 10.32 -4.89
N SER A 257 -9.76 9.70 -3.81
CA SER A 257 -10.21 10.44 -2.62
C SER A 257 -9.11 11.18 -1.86
N MET A 258 -7.84 10.76 -1.91
CA MET A 258 -6.68 11.46 -1.33
C MET A 258 -5.59 11.70 -2.37
N GLN A 259 -5.96 11.82 -3.65
CA GLN A 259 -5.01 12.13 -4.71
C GLN A 259 -4.39 13.53 -4.49
N TYR A 260 -3.07 13.64 -4.62
CA TYR A 260 -2.25 14.83 -4.36
C TYR A 260 -2.25 15.34 -2.90
N CYS A 261 -2.56 14.49 -1.92
CA CYS A 261 -2.36 14.80 -0.50
C CYS A 261 -0.87 14.70 -0.14
N TYR A 262 -0.06 15.70 -0.54
CA TYR A 262 1.41 15.64 -0.39
C TYR A 262 1.90 15.45 1.05
N GLY A 263 1.17 15.98 2.03
CA GLY A 263 1.47 15.86 3.46
C GLY A 263 0.98 14.57 4.14
N LEU A 264 0.25 13.71 3.41
CA LEU A 264 -0.35 12.50 3.98
C LEU A 264 0.74 11.48 4.26
N SER A 265 1.08 11.36 5.54
CA SER A 265 2.09 10.45 6.05
C SER A 265 1.52 9.13 6.57
N ARG A 266 0.22 9.09 6.87
CA ARG A 266 -0.43 7.93 7.50
C ARG A 266 -1.87 7.76 7.07
N ILE A 267 -2.26 6.53 6.81
CA ILE A 267 -3.62 6.13 6.47
C ILE A 267 -3.97 4.89 7.27
N VAL A 268 -5.12 4.90 7.94
CA VAL A 268 -5.69 3.74 8.63
C VAL A 268 -7.02 3.41 7.98
N PHE A 269 -7.06 2.28 7.27
CA PHE A 269 -8.26 1.83 6.55
C PHE A 269 -9.30 1.22 7.50
N SER A 270 -10.54 1.16 7.02
CA SER A 270 -11.67 0.49 7.69
C SER A 270 -11.58 -1.04 7.48
N ASP A 271 -11.88 -1.83 8.51
CA ASP A 271 -11.99 -3.30 8.39
C ASP A 271 -13.18 -3.75 7.52
N SER A 272 -14.12 -2.85 7.24
CA SER A 272 -15.34 -3.16 6.46
C SER A 272 -15.18 -2.98 4.95
N ILE A 273 -14.04 -2.46 4.46
CA ILE A 273 -13.78 -2.35 3.02
C ILE A 273 -13.07 -3.59 2.49
N THR A 274 -13.38 -3.97 1.25
CA THR A 274 -12.77 -5.12 0.56
C THR A 274 -11.93 -4.72 -0.65
N ILE A 275 -12.03 -3.47 -1.09
CA ILE A 275 -11.35 -2.95 -2.28
C ILE A 275 -10.68 -1.63 -1.92
N ILE A 276 -9.40 -1.50 -2.27
CA ILE A 276 -8.70 -0.21 -2.26
C ILE A 276 -8.92 0.45 -3.62
N PRO A 277 -9.61 1.61 -3.67
CA PRO A 277 -10.11 2.17 -4.92
C PRO A 277 -9.00 2.83 -5.76
N GLU A 278 -9.32 3.02 -7.05
CA GLU A 278 -8.43 3.64 -8.03
C GLU A 278 -7.82 4.95 -7.53
N GLN A 279 -6.48 5.04 -7.65
CA GLN A 279 -5.68 6.24 -7.37
C GLN A 279 -5.99 6.92 -6.03
N ILE A 280 -6.43 6.16 -5.02
CA ILE A 280 -6.81 6.69 -3.70
C ILE A 280 -5.73 7.60 -3.10
N CYS A 281 -4.45 7.24 -3.21
CA CYS A 281 -3.30 7.96 -2.67
C CYS A 281 -2.27 8.32 -3.77
N TYR A 282 -2.72 8.57 -5.00
CA TYR A 282 -1.82 8.99 -6.09
C TYR A 282 -1.06 10.28 -5.72
N ASN A 283 0.26 10.30 -5.85
CA ASN A 283 1.15 11.41 -5.45
C ASN A 283 1.07 11.81 -3.96
N CYS A 284 0.85 10.86 -3.03
CA CYS A 284 1.05 11.10 -1.59
C CYS A 284 2.54 10.98 -1.24
N TYR A 285 3.32 12.06 -1.42
CA TYR A 285 4.78 12.00 -1.34
C TYR A 285 5.36 11.61 0.02
N THR A 286 4.66 11.90 1.12
CA THR A 286 5.16 11.66 2.48
C THR A 286 4.66 10.36 3.11
N LEU A 287 3.80 9.61 2.41
CA LEU A 287 3.29 8.33 2.89
C LEU A 287 4.44 7.33 2.99
N ASP A 288 4.83 6.97 4.23
CA ASP A 288 6.03 6.18 4.51
C ASP A 288 5.81 4.66 4.44
N GLY A 289 4.55 4.25 4.57
CA GLY A 289 4.13 2.85 4.58
C GLY A 289 2.62 2.69 4.66
N VAL A 290 2.17 1.50 4.27
CA VAL A 290 0.75 1.15 4.25
C VAL A 290 0.54 -0.25 4.82
N THR A 291 -0.46 -0.36 5.69
CA THR A 291 -0.94 -1.62 6.25
C THR A 291 -2.41 -1.79 5.86
N PHE A 292 -2.75 -2.90 5.21
CA PHE A 292 -4.12 -3.17 4.77
C PHE A 292 -4.86 -4.08 5.78
N PRO A 293 -6.17 -3.90 5.96
CA PRO A 293 -6.98 -4.76 6.81
C PRO A 293 -7.24 -6.12 6.14
N ASP A 294 -7.55 -7.13 6.94
CA ASP A 294 -7.68 -8.53 6.50
C ASP A 294 -8.80 -8.78 5.46
N GLY A 295 -9.72 -7.84 5.26
CA GLY A 295 -10.81 -7.96 4.28
C GLY A 295 -10.46 -7.59 2.83
N ILE A 296 -9.28 -6.99 2.58
CA ILE A 296 -8.94 -6.48 1.23
C ILE A 296 -8.60 -7.61 0.25
N THR A 297 -9.37 -7.69 -0.83
CA THR A 297 -9.17 -8.68 -1.91
C THR A 297 -8.54 -8.07 -3.17
N GLU A 298 -8.69 -6.75 -3.38
CA GLU A 298 -8.17 -6.07 -4.56
C GLU A 298 -7.62 -4.65 -4.26
N ILE A 299 -6.47 -4.33 -4.85
CA ILE A 299 -5.91 -2.97 -4.90
C ILE A 299 -5.97 -2.48 -6.35
N GLN A 300 -6.75 -1.42 -6.59
CA GLN A 300 -7.07 -0.93 -7.93
C GLN A 300 -5.99 -0.01 -8.54
N TYR A 301 -6.18 0.26 -9.83
CA TYR A 301 -5.28 1.01 -10.70
C TYR A 301 -4.62 2.22 -10.01
N GLY A 302 -3.29 2.22 -9.98
CA GLY A 302 -2.49 3.36 -9.51
C GLY A 302 -2.73 3.81 -8.07
N ALA A 303 -3.31 2.99 -7.19
CA ALA A 303 -3.72 3.37 -5.83
C ALA A 303 -2.64 4.10 -5.02
N PHE A 304 -1.37 3.71 -5.16
CA PHE A 304 -0.22 4.30 -4.45
C PHE A 304 0.88 4.79 -5.41
N GLN A 305 0.52 5.11 -6.66
CA GLN A 305 1.49 5.58 -7.65
C GLN A 305 2.12 6.91 -7.20
N TYR A 306 3.44 7.07 -7.40
CA TYR A 306 4.23 8.22 -6.96
C TYR A 306 4.24 8.47 -5.44
N CYS A 307 4.03 7.45 -4.60
CA CYS A 307 4.28 7.58 -3.16
C CYS A 307 5.79 7.50 -2.89
N HIS A 308 6.50 8.62 -3.11
CA HIS A 308 7.98 8.67 -3.11
C HIS A 308 8.65 8.38 -1.76
N SER A 309 7.92 8.34 -0.65
CA SER A 309 8.44 7.93 0.67
C SER A 309 8.04 6.51 1.07
N LEU A 310 7.21 5.82 0.28
CA LEU A 310 6.63 4.52 0.64
C LEU A 310 7.71 3.45 0.66
N SER A 311 8.07 3.00 1.86
CA SER A 311 9.21 2.11 2.10
C SER A 311 8.83 0.65 2.39
N TYR A 312 7.63 0.43 2.92
CA TYR A 312 7.07 -0.89 3.21
C TYR A 312 5.59 -0.95 2.86
N VAL A 313 5.12 -2.15 2.53
CA VAL A 313 3.70 -2.46 2.36
C VAL A 313 3.40 -3.80 3.03
N HIS A 314 2.37 -3.84 3.86
CA HIS A 314 1.88 -5.08 4.46
C HIS A 314 0.54 -5.46 3.83
N PHE A 315 0.57 -6.47 2.97
CA PHE A 315 -0.61 -7.04 2.34
C PHE A 315 -1.34 -7.99 3.31
N PRO A 316 -2.67 -8.08 3.22
CA PRO A 316 -3.45 -9.07 3.97
C PRO A 316 -3.43 -10.42 3.24
N ASN A 317 -3.64 -11.50 3.98
CA ASN A 317 -3.66 -12.86 3.44
C ASN A 317 -4.82 -13.14 2.48
N THR A 318 -5.80 -12.24 2.35
CA THR A 318 -6.96 -12.34 1.46
C THR A 318 -6.77 -11.65 0.11
N LEU A 319 -5.67 -10.93 -0.09
CA LEU A 319 -5.43 -10.15 -1.30
C LEU A 319 -5.15 -11.04 -2.51
N THR A 320 -6.05 -11.02 -3.48
CA THR A 320 -5.94 -11.82 -4.72
C THR A 320 -5.41 -11.03 -5.91
N THR A 321 -5.55 -9.71 -5.90
CA THR A 321 -5.34 -8.87 -7.10
C THR A 321 -4.63 -7.55 -6.77
N ILE A 322 -3.49 -7.31 -7.43
CA ILE A 322 -2.85 -5.98 -7.50
C ILE A 322 -2.93 -5.51 -8.95
N ARG A 323 -3.62 -4.40 -9.22
CA ARG A 323 -3.82 -3.85 -10.56
C ARG A 323 -2.59 -3.10 -11.10
N GLU A 324 -2.74 -2.56 -12.29
CA GLU A 324 -1.71 -1.83 -13.01
C GLU A 324 -1.24 -0.59 -12.24
N TYR A 325 0.06 -0.31 -12.32
CA TYR A 325 0.71 0.89 -11.77
C TYR A 325 0.58 1.13 -10.25
N VAL A 326 0.05 0.18 -9.46
CA VAL A 326 -0.29 0.39 -8.04
C VAL A 326 0.84 1.02 -7.22
N PHE A 327 2.06 0.51 -7.34
CA PHE A 327 3.25 1.01 -6.63
C PHE A 327 4.29 1.64 -7.56
N ARG A 328 3.88 2.04 -8.78
CA ARG A 328 4.82 2.65 -9.74
C ARG A 328 5.42 3.93 -9.15
N TYR A 329 6.74 4.07 -9.28
CA TYR A 329 7.56 5.15 -8.72
C TYR A 329 7.60 5.21 -7.18
N CYS A 330 7.34 4.10 -6.47
CA CYS A 330 7.63 4.00 -5.04
C CYS A 330 9.12 3.72 -4.82
N TYR A 331 9.97 4.73 -5.02
CA TYR A 331 11.43 4.58 -5.05
C TYR A 331 12.06 3.89 -3.83
N PRO A 332 11.64 4.17 -2.57
CA PRO A 332 12.24 3.56 -1.39
C PRO A 332 11.59 2.23 -1.00
N LEU A 333 10.59 1.74 -1.75
CA LEU A 333 9.90 0.50 -1.45
C LEU A 333 10.91 -0.66 -1.51
N ARG A 334 11.09 -1.34 -0.38
CA ARG A 334 12.02 -2.47 -0.22
C ARG A 334 11.35 -3.69 0.39
N ASP A 335 10.43 -3.47 1.33
CA ASP A 335 9.82 -4.53 2.14
C ASP A 335 8.48 -4.92 1.52
N VAL A 336 8.53 -5.84 0.55
CA VAL A 336 7.35 -6.37 -0.18
C VAL A 336 7.27 -7.88 0.04
N ARG A 337 6.24 -8.33 0.78
CA ARG A 337 5.94 -9.75 1.01
C ARG A 337 4.55 -10.04 0.47
N PHE A 338 4.47 -10.79 -0.63
CA PHE A 338 3.19 -11.15 -1.23
C PHE A 338 2.50 -12.26 -0.43
N PRO A 339 1.15 -12.23 -0.31
CA PRO A 339 0.41 -13.31 0.30
C PRO A 339 0.25 -14.49 -0.68
N ASP A 340 0.11 -15.71 -0.13
CA ASP A 340 -0.10 -16.94 -0.91
C ASP A 340 -1.43 -17.00 -1.66
N SER A 341 -2.34 -16.05 -1.41
CA SER A 341 -3.61 -15.91 -2.12
C SER A 341 -3.51 -15.05 -3.39
N LEU A 342 -2.37 -14.39 -3.62
CA LEU A 342 -2.21 -13.46 -4.74
C LEU A 342 -2.20 -14.20 -6.07
N THR A 343 -3.17 -13.91 -6.93
CA THR A 343 -3.34 -14.58 -8.23
C THR A 343 -2.96 -13.73 -9.43
N PHE A 344 -2.98 -12.39 -9.28
CA PHE A 344 -2.74 -11.44 -10.35
C PHE A 344 -1.87 -10.25 -9.93
N LEU A 345 -0.86 -9.94 -10.76
CA LEU A 345 -0.04 -8.74 -10.71
C LEU A 345 -0.17 -7.94 -12.02
N GLY A 346 -0.65 -6.71 -11.94
CA GLY A 346 -0.91 -5.84 -13.10
C GLY A 346 0.35 -5.26 -13.75
N GLU A 347 0.16 -4.76 -14.97
CA GLU A 347 1.22 -4.11 -15.76
C GLU A 347 1.88 -2.97 -14.96
N TYR A 348 3.21 -2.92 -14.96
CA TYR A 348 4.00 -1.90 -14.25
C TYR A 348 3.70 -1.75 -12.74
N ALA A 349 3.11 -2.75 -12.08
CA ALA A 349 2.69 -2.61 -10.67
C ALA A 349 3.82 -2.18 -9.72
N PHE A 350 5.07 -2.62 -9.97
CA PHE A 350 6.26 -2.27 -9.19
C PHE A 350 7.32 -1.53 -10.05
N ASN A 351 6.89 -0.84 -11.11
CA ASN A 351 7.79 -0.08 -11.97
C ASN A 351 8.56 0.98 -11.18
N GLU A 352 9.88 1.01 -11.38
CA GLU A 352 10.79 1.96 -10.73
C GLU A 352 10.76 1.94 -9.19
N CYS A 353 10.44 0.79 -8.59
CA CYS A 353 10.69 0.53 -7.17
C CYS A 353 12.19 0.24 -6.97
N PHE A 354 13.01 1.29 -6.93
CA PHE A 354 14.46 1.19 -6.99
C PHE A 354 15.10 0.41 -5.84
N SER A 355 14.44 0.37 -4.67
CA SER A 355 15.01 -0.21 -3.45
C SER A 355 14.65 -1.67 -3.20
N ILE A 356 13.85 -2.31 -4.07
CA ILE A 356 13.61 -3.76 -3.98
C ILE A 356 14.90 -4.48 -4.36
N GLU A 357 15.45 -5.26 -3.43
CA GLU A 357 16.69 -6.02 -3.64
C GLU A 357 16.42 -7.50 -3.97
N GLU A 358 15.44 -8.11 -3.32
CA GLU A 358 15.02 -9.48 -3.56
C GLU A 358 13.50 -9.54 -3.54
N ILE A 359 12.91 -10.42 -4.37
CA ILE A 359 11.47 -10.63 -4.37
C ILE A 359 11.13 -12.09 -4.58
N THR A 360 10.22 -12.60 -3.76
CA THR A 360 9.68 -13.95 -3.86
C THR A 360 8.25 -13.85 -4.38
N LEU A 361 8.01 -14.42 -5.56
CA LEU A 361 6.68 -14.51 -6.15
C LEU A 361 5.97 -15.77 -5.62
N PRO A 362 4.71 -15.68 -5.16
CA PRO A 362 3.97 -16.85 -4.73
C PRO A 362 3.53 -17.70 -5.93
N ASP A 363 3.50 -19.02 -5.75
CA ASP A 363 3.08 -19.99 -6.78
C ASP A 363 1.61 -19.82 -7.18
N SER A 364 0.81 -19.10 -6.38
CA SER A 364 -0.59 -18.80 -6.69
C SER A 364 -0.78 -17.85 -7.88
N ILE A 365 0.26 -17.14 -8.33
CA ILE A 365 0.15 -16.21 -9.46
C ILE A 365 -0.10 -17.00 -10.75
N THR A 366 -1.29 -16.81 -11.34
CA THR A 366 -1.70 -17.45 -12.60
C THR A 366 -1.60 -16.52 -13.80
N SER A 367 -1.55 -15.20 -13.57
CA SER A 367 -1.46 -14.19 -14.62
C SER A 367 -0.69 -12.97 -14.14
N MET A 368 0.11 -12.38 -15.04
CA MET A 368 0.94 -11.22 -14.76
C MET A 368 0.98 -10.30 -15.99
N GLY A 369 0.86 -8.98 -15.75
CA GLY A 369 1.03 -7.95 -16.76
C GLY A 369 2.48 -7.82 -17.26
N GLY A 370 2.69 -7.02 -18.29
CA GLY A 370 4.03 -6.67 -18.74
C GLY A 370 4.75 -5.75 -17.75
N TYR A 371 6.08 -5.73 -17.80
CA TYR A 371 6.90 -4.70 -17.18
C TYR A 371 6.71 -4.51 -15.66
N VAL A 372 6.26 -5.55 -14.94
CA VAL A 372 5.92 -5.47 -13.50
C VAL A 372 7.07 -4.94 -12.67
N PHE A 373 8.29 -5.44 -12.86
CA PHE A 373 9.50 -5.00 -12.15
C PHE A 373 10.39 -4.10 -13.03
N HIS A 374 9.82 -3.41 -14.02
CA HIS A 374 10.59 -2.54 -14.91
C HIS A 374 11.39 -1.49 -14.14
N THR A 375 12.71 -1.51 -14.34
CA THR A 375 13.70 -0.61 -13.73
C THR A 375 13.73 -0.70 -12.19
N CYS A 376 13.50 -1.89 -11.62
CA CYS A 376 13.88 -2.19 -10.23
C CYS A 376 15.41 -2.34 -10.13
N ARG A 377 16.11 -1.21 -10.10
CA ARG A 377 17.58 -1.15 -10.34
C ARG A 377 18.41 -1.95 -9.34
N ASN A 378 17.95 -2.08 -8.09
CA ASN A 378 18.65 -2.85 -7.06
C ASN A 378 18.19 -4.30 -6.97
N LEU A 379 17.24 -4.76 -7.80
CA LEU A 379 16.78 -6.15 -7.77
C LEU A 379 17.91 -7.07 -8.19
N ARG A 380 18.41 -7.87 -7.25
CA ARG A 380 19.52 -8.81 -7.42
C ARG A 380 19.05 -10.23 -7.67
N ARG A 381 17.91 -10.61 -7.09
CA ARG A 381 17.33 -11.95 -7.20
C ARG A 381 15.81 -11.90 -7.28
N ILE A 382 15.28 -12.72 -8.18
CA ILE A 382 13.86 -12.99 -8.32
C ILE A 382 13.72 -14.42 -8.83
N ASN A 383 12.78 -15.15 -8.24
CA ASN A 383 12.46 -16.50 -8.69
C ASN A 383 11.26 -16.45 -9.64
N VAL A 384 11.32 -17.21 -10.72
CA VAL A 384 10.17 -17.44 -11.60
C VAL A 384 9.39 -18.65 -11.03
N PRO A 385 8.10 -18.51 -10.72
CA PRO A 385 7.30 -19.62 -10.21
C PRO A 385 7.27 -20.83 -11.14
N SER A 386 7.38 -22.04 -10.57
CA SER A 386 7.49 -23.29 -11.33
C SER A 386 6.17 -23.75 -11.95
N ASN A 387 5.07 -23.02 -11.76
CA ASN A 387 3.79 -23.29 -12.40
C ASN A 387 3.55 -22.40 -13.64
N TRP A 388 4.46 -21.46 -13.95
CA TRP A 388 4.32 -20.57 -15.09
C TRP A 388 4.66 -21.24 -16.41
N ILE A 389 3.87 -20.98 -17.45
CA ILE A 389 4.13 -21.47 -18.81
C ILE A 389 4.99 -20.48 -19.61
N SER A 390 4.96 -19.20 -19.22
CA SER A 390 5.57 -18.08 -19.95
C SER A 390 6.09 -16.99 -19.02
N ILE A 391 7.25 -16.41 -19.35
CA ILE A 391 7.74 -15.16 -18.74
C ILE A 391 7.16 -13.97 -19.52
N PRO A 392 6.50 -13.00 -18.86
CA PRO A 392 5.85 -11.89 -19.53
C PRO A 392 6.83 -10.88 -20.14
N ASN A 393 6.33 -10.03 -21.04
CA ASN A 393 7.11 -8.97 -21.67
C ASN A 393 7.69 -8.02 -20.61
N GLY A 394 8.96 -7.67 -20.74
CA GLY A 394 9.62 -6.71 -19.87
C GLY A 394 9.71 -7.09 -18.38
N PHE A 395 9.51 -8.36 -18.03
CA PHE A 395 9.43 -8.87 -16.64
C PHE A 395 10.42 -8.21 -15.68
N CYS A 396 11.70 -8.21 -16.04
CA CYS A 396 12.82 -7.57 -15.34
C CYS A 396 13.58 -6.58 -16.25
N TYR A 397 12.86 -5.84 -17.08
CA TYR A 397 13.45 -4.82 -17.95
C TYR A 397 14.25 -3.80 -17.13
N ARG A 398 15.53 -3.57 -17.44
CA ARG A 398 16.44 -2.67 -16.72
C ARG A 398 16.61 -2.95 -15.22
N CYS A 399 16.44 -4.20 -14.80
CA CYS A 399 16.90 -4.66 -13.49
C CYS A 399 18.43 -4.80 -13.51
N ASN A 400 19.13 -3.66 -13.47
CA ASN A 400 20.57 -3.61 -13.75
C ASN A 400 21.41 -4.41 -12.74
N SER A 401 20.88 -4.64 -11.53
CA SER A 401 21.57 -5.41 -10.49
C SER A 401 21.29 -6.91 -10.49
N LEU A 402 20.43 -7.41 -11.39
CA LEU A 402 20.02 -8.82 -11.40
C LEU A 402 21.24 -9.72 -11.69
N GLU A 403 21.61 -10.58 -10.74
CA GLU A 403 22.83 -11.40 -10.81
C GLU A 403 22.55 -12.79 -11.41
N SER A 404 21.41 -13.37 -11.07
CA SER A 404 21.00 -14.71 -11.51
C SER A 404 19.49 -14.77 -11.71
N ILE A 405 19.06 -15.62 -12.65
CA ILE A 405 17.67 -15.99 -12.85
C ILE A 405 17.58 -17.50 -13.07
N GLU A 406 16.71 -18.15 -12.30
CA GLU A 406 16.33 -19.54 -12.56
C GLU A 406 15.09 -19.54 -13.45
N ILE A 407 15.18 -20.24 -14.59
CA ILE A 407 14.07 -20.42 -15.52
C ILE A 407 13.56 -21.86 -15.30
N PRO A 408 12.35 -22.06 -14.75
CA PRO A 408 11.79 -23.39 -14.53
C PRO A 408 11.63 -24.22 -15.81
N GLU A 409 11.58 -25.55 -15.66
CA GLU A 409 11.51 -26.49 -16.78
C GLU A 409 10.29 -26.29 -17.68
N ASN A 410 9.15 -25.95 -17.10
CA ASN A 410 7.87 -25.80 -17.78
C ASN A 410 7.70 -24.48 -18.55
N ILE A 411 8.70 -23.59 -18.52
CA ILE A 411 8.67 -22.35 -19.29
C ILE A 411 8.88 -22.65 -20.77
N THR A 412 7.82 -22.45 -21.55
CA THR A 412 7.84 -22.66 -23.02
C THR A 412 8.13 -21.37 -23.77
N TYR A 413 8.05 -20.22 -23.11
CA TYR A 413 8.04 -18.93 -23.79
C TYR A 413 8.64 -17.81 -22.93
N ILE A 414 9.50 -16.98 -23.52
CA ILE A 414 10.05 -15.75 -22.90
C ILE A 414 9.63 -14.53 -23.73
N GLY A 415 9.00 -13.55 -23.05
CA GLY A 415 8.43 -12.34 -23.65
C GLY A 415 9.44 -11.30 -24.12
N ASP A 416 8.95 -10.35 -24.93
CA ASP A 416 9.76 -9.27 -25.49
C ASP A 416 10.45 -8.49 -24.37
N GLU A 417 11.75 -8.27 -24.49
CA GLU A 417 12.57 -7.45 -23.59
C GLU A 417 12.55 -7.90 -22.11
N ALA A 418 12.18 -9.17 -21.83
CA ALA A 418 11.99 -9.69 -20.47
C ALA A 418 13.15 -9.42 -19.50
N PHE A 419 14.40 -9.47 -19.96
CA PHE A 419 15.63 -9.21 -19.19
C PHE A 419 16.53 -8.19 -19.91
N TYR A 420 15.94 -7.27 -20.68
CA TYR A 420 16.67 -6.22 -21.38
C TYR A 420 17.49 -5.36 -20.39
N GLU A 421 18.76 -5.07 -20.69
CA GLU A 421 19.68 -4.30 -19.85
C GLU A 421 19.86 -4.83 -18.41
N CYS A 422 19.72 -6.15 -18.19
CA CYS A 422 20.16 -6.82 -16.96
C CYS A 422 21.70 -6.93 -16.93
N TYR A 423 22.38 -5.82 -16.66
CA TYR A 423 23.82 -5.68 -16.83
C TYR A 423 24.68 -6.62 -15.99
N ARG A 424 24.17 -7.12 -14.87
CA ARG A 424 24.90 -8.03 -13.95
C ARG A 424 24.55 -9.51 -14.12
N LEU A 425 23.66 -9.86 -15.05
CA LEU A 425 23.24 -11.24 -15.24
C LEU A 425 24.37 -12.04 -15.90
N THR A 426 24.83 -13.11 -15.24
CA THR A 426 26.02 -13.86 -15.69
C THR A 426 25.73 -15.20 -16.34
N GLU A 427 24.62 -15.84 -15.98
CA GLU A 427 24.25 -17.17 -16.49
C GLU A 427 22.74 -17.28 -16.66
N VAL A 428 22.29 -17.95 -17.73
CA VAL A 428 20.88 -18.35 -17.92
C VAL A 428 20.82 -19.77 -18.46
N ARG A 429 19.90 -20.56 -17.91
CA ARG A 429 19.62 -21.93 -18.34
C ARG A 429 18.25 -21.98 -19.02
N PHE A 430 18.22 -22.42 -20.27
CA PHE A 430 17.00 -22.68 -21.03
C PHE A 430 16.75 -24.18 -21.09
N HIS A 431 15.74 -24.66 -20.37
CA HIS A 431 15.37 -26.07 -20.30
C HIS A 431 14.75 -26.60 -21.61
N ALA A 432 14.51 -27.91 -21.69
CA ALA A 432 14.15 -28.58 -22.93
C ALA A 432 12.80 -28.13 -23.53
N ASP A 433 11.87 -27.63 -22.71
CA ASP A 433 10.54 -27.21 -23.15
C ASP A 433 10.48 -25.80 -23.72
N ILE A 434 11.57 -25.02 -23.64
CA ILE A 434 11.62 -23.68 -24.20
C ILE A 434 11.34 -23.71 -25.71
N ALA A 435 10.22 -23.10 -26.11
CA ALA A 435 9.75 -23.09 -27.49
C ALA A 435 10.13 -21.80 -28.21
N THR A 436 10.00 -20.66 -27.53
CA THR A 436 10.19 -19.32 -28.13
C THR A 436 10.88 -18.35 -27.18
N ILE A 437 11.82 -17.57 -27.70
CA ILE A 437 12.47 -16.45 -27.00
C ILE A 437 12.29 -15.19 -27.85
N ARG A 438 11.64 -14.16 -27.29
CA ARG A 438 11.20 -12.98 -28.04
C ARG A 438 12.23 -11.86 -28.13
N SER A 439 11.91 -10.84 -28.92
CA SER A 439 12.79 -9.73 -29.30
C SER A 439 13.44 -9.09 -28.08
N GLY A 440 14.75 -8.89 -28.13
CA GLY A 440 15.50 -8.17 -27.10
C GLY A 440 15.50 -8.79 -25.69
N SER A 441 15.00 -10.02 -25.51
CA SER A 441 14.80 -10.64 -24.18
C SER A 441 16.04 -10.59 -23.29
N PHE A 442 17.25 -10.70 -23.86
CA PHE A 442 18.51 -10.65 -23.13
C PHE A 442 19.49 -9.63 -23.74
N ARG A 443 18.97 -8.62 -24.44
CA ARG A 443 19.80 -7.59 -25.07
C ARG A 443 20.47 -6.73 -24.00
N TYR A 444 21.74 -6.39 -24.24
CA TYR A 444 22.60 -5.65 -23.31
C TYR A 444 22.88 -6.37 -21.97
N CYS A 445 22.80 -7.70 -21.89
CA CYS A 445 23.29 -8.45 -20.72
C CYS A 445 24.83 -8.50 -20.70
N ARG A 446 25.46 -7.38 -20.33
CA ARG A 446 26.91 -7.13 -20.50
C ARG A 446 27.83 -7.88 -19.53
N ALA A 447 27.31 -8.56 -18.52
CA ALA A 447 28.08 -9.46 -17.66
C ALA A 447 27.91 -10.94 -18.03
N MET A 448 27.14 -11.24 -19.09
CA MET A 448 26.81 -12.61 -19.46
C MET A 448 28.05 -13.41 -19.80
N ARG A 449 28.19 -14.56 -19.15
CA ARG A 449 29.25 -15.54 -19.38
C ARG A 449 28.71 -16.72 -20.16
N ASP A 450 27.57 -17.27 -19.74
CA ASP A 450 27.08 -18.54 -20.26
C ASP A 450 25.56 -18.56 -20.44
N TYR A 451 25.13 -18.96 -21.64
CA TYR A 451 23.78 -19.46 -21.87
C TYR A 451 23.84 -20.97 -22.04
N TYR A 452 23.03 -21.71 -21.29
CA TYR A 452 22.88 -23.16 -21.48
C TYR A 452 21.54 -23.45 -22.15
N CYS A 453 21.58 -24.03 -23.35
CA CYS A 453 20.39 -24.50 -24.05
C CYS A 453 20.31 -26.03 -23.96
N TYR A 454 19.30 -26.58 -23.29
CA TYR A 454 19.15 -28.03 -23.15
C TYR A 454 18.30 -28.68 -24.24
N ARG A 455 17.61 -27.88 -25.05
CA ARG A 455 16.79 -28.37 -26.16
C ARG A 455 17.66 -28.79 -27.36
N THR A 456 17.43 -29.98 -27.91
CA THR A 456 18.18 -30.51 -29.07
C THR A 456 17.80 -29.86 -30.40
N THR A 457 16.62 -29.26 -30.49
CA THR A 457 16.18 -28.43 -31.61
C THR A 457 16.18 -26.96 -31.17
N PRO A 458 16.78 -26.03 -31.94
CA PRO A 458 16.82 -24.62 -31.57
C PRO A 458 15.41 -24.06 -31.32
N PRO A 459 15.16 -23.37 -30.20
CA PRO A 459 13.89 -22.69 -30.00
C PRO A 459 13.76 -21.53 -31.00
N SER A 460 12.54 -21.09 -31.25
CA SER A 460 12.29 -19.97 -32.15
C SER A 460 12.77 -18.65 -31.52
N LEU A 461 13.73 -17.98 -32.14
CA LEU A 461 14.04 -16.59 -31.83
C LEU A 461 13.20 -15.69 -32.75
N THR A 462 12.37 -14.80 -32.19
CA THR A 462 11.50 -13.95 -33.03
C THR A 462 12.24 -12.79 -33.70
N SER A 463 13.47 -12.50 -33.27
CA SER A 463 14.29 -11.40 -33.80
C SER A 463 15.78 -11.72 -33.66
N SER A 464 16.61 -11.09 -34.49
CA SER A 464 18.08 -11.20 -34.43
C SER A 464 18.72 -10.40 -33.30
N ASN A 465 17.92 -9.75 -32.44
CA ASN A 465 18.40 -8.90 -31.37
C ASN A 465 18.28 -9.51 -29.95
N VAL A 466 17.87 -10.78 -29.84
CA VAL A 466 17.59 -11.46 -28.56
C VAL A 466 18.78 -11.37 -27.60
N PHE A 467 20.00 -11.61 -28.10
CA PHE A 467 21.25 -11.60 -27.35
C PHE A 467 22.20 -10.49 -27.85
N ASN A 468 21.67 -9.37 -28.36
CA ASN A 468 22.54 -8.29 -28.83
C ASN A 468 23.34 -7.67 -27.68
N ASP A 469 24.56 -7.21 -27.99
CA ASP A 469 25.45 -6.52 -27.06
C ASP A 469 25.85 -7.36 -25.82
N ILE A 470 25.95 -8.68 -25.98
CA ILE A 470 26.60 -9.57 -25.01
C ILE A 470 28.13 -9.54 -25.16
N PRO A 471 28.92 -9.90 -24.13
CA PRO A 471 30.38 -9.94 -24.20
C PRO A 471 30.89 -10.93 -25.24
N GLY A 472 31.98 -10.57 -25.94
CA GLY A 472 32.67 -11.49 -26.87
C GLY A 472 33.21 -12.77 -26.21
N SER A 473 33.34 -12.78 -24.88
CA SER A 473 33.72 -13.95 -24.09
C SER A 473 32.55 -14.88 -23.74
N CYS A 474 31.32 -14.48 -24.02
CA CYS A 474 30.13 -15.27 -23.73
C CYS A 474 30.15 -16.59 -24.51
N VAL A 475 29.62 -17.66 -23.93
CA VAL A 475 29.43 -18.95 -24.60
C VAL A 475 27.95 -19.32 -24.59
N ILE A 476 27.45 -19.83 -25.71
CA ILE A 476 26.13 -20.45 -25.82
C ILE A 476 26.36 -21.96 -25.92
N TRP A 477 26.14 -22.66 -24.82
CA TRP A 477 26.27 -24.10 -24.73
C TRP A 477 25.02 -24.78 -25.29
N VAL A 478 25.21 -25.70 -26.23
CA VAL A 478 24.14 -26.52 -26.81
C VAL A 478 24.40 -28.00 -26.56
N PRO A 479 23.37 -28.87 -26.63
CA PRO A 479 23.56 -30.29 -26.33
C PRO A 479 24.56 -30.93 -27.30
N LYS A 480 25.44 -31.77 -26.76
CA LYS A 480 26.39 -32.57 -27.55
C LYS A 480 25.62 -33.58 -28.40
N SER A 481 26.02 -33.78 -29.65
CA SER A 481 25.50 -34.88 -30.48
C SER A 481 26.61 -35.57 -31.28
N THR A 482 26.41 -36.86 -31.58
CA THR A 482 27.43 -37.77 -32.15
C THR A 482 28.16 -37.22 -33.38
N ASP A 483 27.47 -36.43 -34.21
CA ASP A 483 28.01 -35.81 -35.43
C ASP A 483 27.87 -34.27 -35.46
N ARG A 484 27.78 -33.61 -34.28
CA ARG A 484 27.54 -32.15 -34.17
C ARG A 484 26.29 -31.65 -34.89
N THR A 485 25.32 -32.53 -35.13
CA THR A 485 24.05 -32.23 -35.80
C THR A 485 23.27 -31.14 -35.06
N VAL A 486 23.28 -31.18 -33.72
CA VAL A 486 22.59 -30.19 -32.88
C VAL A 486 23.29 -28.84 -32.98
N LEU A 487 24.62 -28.79 -32.81
CA LEU A 487 25.39 -27.56 -32.98
C LEU A 487 25.18 -26.94 -34.38
N THR A 488 25.18 -27.77 -35.42
CA THR A 488 24.94 -27.32 -36.80
C THR A 488 23.54 -26.73 -36.95
N ALA A 489 22.51 -27.39 -36.41
CA ALA A 489 21.15 -26.89 -36.43
C ALA A 489 21.03 -25.51 -35.77
N TYR A 490 21.63 -25.32 -34.59
CA TYR A 490 21.68 -24.00 -33.93
C TYR A 490 22.40 -22.95 -34.78
N LYS A 491 23.57 -23.26 -35.33
CA LYS A 491 24.35 -22.30 -36.14
C LYS A 491 23.67 -21.87 -37.44
N THR A 492 22.78 -22.70 -37.99
CA THR A 492 22.06 -22.39 -39.24
C THR A 492 20.62 -21.91 -39.04
N ALA A 493 20.07 -22.07 -37.84
CA ALA A 493 18.69 -21.66 -37.56
C ALA A 493 18.51 -20.15 -37.69
N SER A 494 17.31 -19.74 -38.12
CA SER A 494 16.94 -18.34 -38.28
C SER A 494 17.19 -17.57 -36.98
N ASN A 495 17.76 -16.37 -37.09
CA ASN A 495 18.21 -15.49 -36.01
C ASN A 495 19.34 -16.05 -35.11
N TRP A 496 19.35 -17.35 -34.80
CA TRP A 496 20.44 -18.01 -34.08
C TRP A 496 21.78 -17.93 -34.83
N SER A 497 21.75 -17.95 -36.16
CA SER A 497 22.95 -17.83 -37.00
C SER A 497 23.76 -16.55 -36.77
N ASN A 498 23.15 -15.48 -36.26
CA ASN A 498 23.87 -14.25 -35.85
C ASN A 498 24.80 -14.48 -34.65
N TYR A 499 24.57 -15.55 -33.89
CA TYR A 499 25.33 -15.89 -32.68
C TYR A 499 26.19 -17.15 -32.87
N ALA A 500 26.37 -17.61 -34.12
CA ALA A 500 27.09 -18.86 -34.42
C ALA A 500 28.53 -18.92 -33.85
N ASN A 501 29.19 -17.76 -33.71
CA ASN A 501 30.55 -17.67 -33.16
C ASN A 501 30.62 -17.84 -31.63
N TYR A 502 29.48 -17.73 -30.93
CA TYR A 502 29.40 -17.92 -29.48
C TYR A 502 29.12 -19.38 -29.10
N MET A 503 28.72 -20.22 -30.06
CA MET A 503 28.18 -21.55 -29.75
C MET A 503 29.23 -22.65 -29.62
N LYS A 504 29.10 -23.45 -28.55
CA LYS A 504 29.91 -24.65 -28.26
C LYS A 504 29.02 -25.81 -27.80
N GLU A 505 29.48 -27.04 -27.96
CA GLU A 505 28.82 -28.22 -27.38
C GLU A 505 29.17 -28.36 -25.90
N MET A 506 28.21 -28.76 -25.08
CA MET A 506 28.44 -29.13 -23.68
C MET A 506 29.43 -30.31 -23.59
N GLU A 507 30.27 -30.31 -22.56
CA GLU A 507 31.09 -31.46 -22.18
C GLU A 507 30.21 -32.52 -21.46
N GLU A 508 30.63 -33.79 -21.51
CA GLU A 508 29.88 -34.92 -20.93
C GLU A 508 29.82 -34.92 -19.40
#